data_AF-A0A1Y0VBI1-F1
#
_entry.id   AF-A0A1Y0VBI1-F1
#
_cell.length_a   1.000
_cell.length_b   1.000
_cell.length_c   1.000
_cell.angle_alpha   90.00
_cell.angle_beta   90.00
_cell.angle_gamma   90.00
#
_symmetry.space_group_name_H-M   'P 1'
#
loop_
_entity.id
_entity.type
_entity.pdbx_description
1 polymer ?
#
loop_
_entity_poly.entity_id
_entity_poly.type
_entity_poly.pdbx_seq_one_letter_code
_entity_poly.pdbx_strand_id
1 'polypeptide(L)' 'MKASIIGLDIAKSVFQAHGADANGKCVFKCKLGRS' A
#
# COMPACT_ATOMS: atom_id res chain seq x y z
N MET A 1 13.17 3.25 -4.72
CA MET A 1 12.57 3.60 -3.41
C MET A 1 12.02 2.31 -2.80
N LYS A 2 12.35 1.97 -1.55
CA LYS A 2 12.01 0.68 -0.92
C LYS A 2 11.00 0.90 0.20
N ALA A 3 9.90 0.13 0.19
CA ALA A 3 8.98 0.09 1.32
C ALA A 3 9.55 -0.82 2.42
N SER A 4 9.55 -0.35 3.66
CA SER A 4 9.84 -1.16 4.86
C SER A 4 8.56 -1.49 5.63
N ILE A 5 7.49 -0.72 5.42
CA ILE A 5 6.17 -0.94 6.02
C ILE A 5 5.18 -1.09 4.87
N ILE A 6 4.33 -2.12 4.94
CA ILE A 6 3.25 -2.36 3.99
C ILE A 6 1.92 -2.30 4.74
N GLY A 7 1.03 -1.45 4.28
CA GLY A 7 -0.37 -1.41 4.70
C GLY A 7 -1.28 -1.94 3.61
N LEU A 8 -2.31 -2.68 4.04
CA LEU A 8 -3.35 -3.23 3.18
C LEU A 8 -4.72 -2.84 3.75
N ASP A 9 -5.43 -1.99 3.02
CA ASP A 9 -6.77 -1.56 3.39
C ASP A 9 -7.78 -2.46 2.68
N ILE A 10 -8.61 -3.15 3.48
CA ILE A 10 -9.60 -4.11 3.00
C ILE A 10 -11.00 -3.50 3.17
N ALA A 11 -11.65 -3.18 2.05
CA ALA A 11 -13.07 -2.82 2.01
C ALA A 11 -13.87 -3.86 1.21
N LYS A 12 -15.21 -3.80 1.27
CA LYS A 12 -16.11 -4.80 0.67
C LYS A 12 -15.83 -5.11 -0.82
N SER A 13 -15.37 -4.13 -1.59
CA SER A 13 -15.10 -4.30 -3.04
C SER A 13 -13.88 -3.52 -3.52
N VAL A 14 -13.07 -2.99 -2.60
CA VAL A 14 -11.89 -2.19 -2.91
C VAL A 14 -10.77 -2.64 -1.98
N PHE A 15 -9.64 -2.99 -2.59
CA PHE A 15 -8.40 -3.29 -1.88
C PHE A 15 -7.39 -2.22 -2.23
N GLN A 16 -6.81 -1.56 -1.23
CA GLN A 16 -5.74 -0.60 -1.43
C GLN A 16 -4.48 -1.11 -0.76
N ALA A 17 -3.36 -1.04 -1.47
CA ALA A 17 -2.05 -1.23 -0.87
C ALA A 17 -1.34 0.12 -0.78
N HIS A 18 -0.66 0.35 0.33
CA HIS A 18 0.24 1.47 0.49
C HIS A 18 1.54 1.01 1.15
N GLY A 19 2.64 1.64 0.75
CA GLY A 19 3.95 1.37 1.32
C GLY A 19 4.55 2.63 1.88
N ALA A 20 5.28 2.50 2.99
CA ALA A 20 6.09 3.55 3.56
C ALA A 20 7.54 3.10 3.76
N ASP A 21 8.48 4.04 3.71
CA ASP A 21 9.87 3.81 4.09
C ASP A 21 10.05 3.76 5.62
N ALA A 22 11.30 3.60 6.07
CA ALA A 22 11.60 3.44 7.49
C ALA A 22 11.29 4.68 8.34
N ASN A 23 11.16 5.84 7.70
CA ASN A 23 10.80 7.11 8.34
C ASN A 23 9.29 7.38 8.27
N GLY A 24 8.50 6.43 7.74
CA GLY A 24 7.06 6.57 7.59
C GLY A 24 6.64 7.38 6.34
N LYS A 25 7.57 7.73 5.45
CA LYS A 25 7.22 8.45 4.22
C LYS A 25 6.57 7.49 3.23
N CYS A 26 5.42 7.89 2.68
CA CYS A 26 4.73 7.12 1.65
C CYS A 26 5.58 6.99 0.37
N VAL A 27 5.75 5.75 -0.10
CA VAL A 27 6.54 5.41 -1.30
C VAL A 27 5.67 4.87 -2.45
N PHE A 28 4.51 4.30 -2.14
CA PHE A 28 3.49 3.97 -3.13
C PHE A 28 2.11 3.92 -2.49
N LYS A 29 1.07 4.16 -3.31
CA LYS A 29 -0.33 3.92 -2.98
C LYS A 29 -1.05 3.49 -4.26
N CYS A 30 -1.64 2.30 -4.26
CA CYS A 30 -2.32 1.77 -5.44
C CYS A 30 -3.55 0.94 -5.07
N LYS A 31 -4.47 0.84 -6.03
CA LYS A 31 -5.61 -0.09 -5.97
C LYS A 31 -5.16 -1.46 -6.46
N LEU A 32 -5.39 -2.47 -5.64
CA LEU A 32 -5.15 -3.85 -6.03
C LEU A 32 -6.36 -4.36 -6.82
N GLY A 33 -6.08 -4.84 -8.03
CA GLY A 33 -6.99 -5.61 -8.87
C GLY A 33 -6.42 -7.00 -9.12
N ARG A 34 -7.23 -7.89 -9.69
CA ARG A 34 -6.76 -9.17 -10.20
C ARG A 34 -6.36 -8.96 -11.67
N SER A 35 -5.23 -9.55 -12.08
CA SER A 35 -4.81 -9.61 -13.49
C SER A 35 -5.67 -10.61 -14.26
#